data_AF-A0A2S8FME1-F1
#
_entry.id   AF-A0A2S8FME1-F1
#
_cell.length_a   1.000
_cell.length_b   1.000
_cell.length_c   1.000
_cell.angle_alpha   90.00
_cell.angle_beta   90.00
_cell.angle_gamma   90.00
#
_symmetry.space_group_name_H-M   'P 1'
#
loop_
_entity.id
_entity.type
_entity.pdbx_description
1 polymer ?
#
loop_
_entity_poly.entity_id
_entity_poly.type
_entity_poly.pdbx_seq_one_letter_code
_entity_poly.pdbx_strand_id
1 'polypeptide(L)'
;MALQLLHPGAASIDCSDCAKWLYDLKTGKRQTVRTGASRQEVPQPRPSGVPTPCSSCPKQNPQHAERLKLTDKNWRTYQLWRRARATHFHCVPDRLKSDPILARNFAELDQVFRLIEQSQQLQILQLAAISPPKGYVR
;
A
#
# COMPACT_ATOMS: atom_id res chain seq x y z
N MET A 1 1.71 5.44 7.08
CA MET A 1 2.75 4.79 6.26
C MET A 1 2.43 3.33 5.95
N ALA A 2 2.10 2.50 6.95
CA ALA A 2 1.79 1.07 6.77
C ALA A 2 0.80 0.79 5.63
N LEU A 3 -0.25 1.62 5.50
CA LEU A 3 -1.23 1.51 4.41
C LEU A 3 -0.60 1.55 3.01
N GLN A 4 0.36 2.44 2.77
CA GLN A 4 1.03 2.57 1.45
C GLN A 4 1.94 1.38 1.14
N LEU A 5 2.46 0.72 2.17
CA LEU A 5 3.41 -0.39 2.01
C LEU A 5 2.70 -1.73 1.89
N LEU A 6 1.68 -1.97 2.72
CA LEU A 6 0.95 -3.23 2.78
C LEU A 6 -0.24 -3.29 1.82
N HIS A 7 -0.85 -2.15 1.53
CA HIS A 7 -2.05 -2.07 0.69
C HIS A 7 -1.94 -0.91 -0.31
N PRO A 8 -0.95 -0.94 -1.23
CA PRO A 8 -0.67 0.17 -2.13
C PRO A 8 -1.87 0.55 -3.00
N GLY A 9 -2.66 -0.43 -3.45
CA GLY A 9 -3.89 -0.19 -4.21
C GLY A 9 -4.94 0.58 -3.41
N ALA A 10 -5.26 0.14 -2.20
CA ALA A 10 -6.18 0.88 -1.32
C ALA A 10 -5.63 2.28 -0.97
N ALA A 11 -4.32 2.41 -0.78
CA ALA A 11 -3.67 3.67 -0.45
C ALA A 11 -3.86 4.73 -1.56
N SER A 12 -3.77 4.33 -2.83
CA SER A 12 -3.85 5.23 -3.99
C SER A 12 -5.26 5.72 -4.32
N ILE A 13 -6.31 5.10 -3.75
CA ILE A 13 -7.70 5.43 -4.07
C ILE A 13 -8.25 6.45 -3.08
N ASP A 14 -8.83 7.56 -3.55
CA ASP A 14 -9.56 8.48 -2.68
C ASP A 14 -10.91 7.90 -2.23
N CYS A 15 -11.30 8.10 -0.97
CA CYS A 15 -12.54 7.53 -0.44
C CYS A 15 -13.80 8.09 -1.13
N SER A 16 -13.81 9.37 -1.50
CA SER A 16 -14.94 9.99 -2.21
C SER A 16 -15.06 9.46 -3.63
N ASP A 17 -13.93 9.10 -4.25
CA ASP A 17 -13.89 8.53 -5.59
C ASP A 17 -14.24 7.03 -5.58
N CYS A 18 -13.82 6.30 -4.55
CA CYS A 18 -14.21 4.91 -4.30
C CYS A 18 -15.74 4.74 -4.11
N ALA A 19 -16.40 5.76 -3.55
CA ALA A 19 -17.85 5.78 -3.42
C ALA A 19 -18.57 5.86 -4.78
N LYS A 20 -17.92 6.47 -5.78
CA LYS A 20 -18.50 6.70 -7.12
C LYS A 20 -18.18 5.58 -8.11
N TRP A 21 -17.00 4.98 -8.02
CA TRP A 21 -16.50 4.00 -9.00
C TRP A 21 -16.13 2.66 -8.38
N LEU A 22 -16.16 1.61 -9.18
CA LEU A 22 -15.63 0.31 -8.79
C LEU A 22 -14.10 0.26 -8.97
N TYR A 23 -13.44 -0.33 -7.98
CA TYR A 23 -11.99 -0.43 -7.90
C TYR A 23 -11.56 -1.83 -7.51
N ASP A 24 -10.44 -2.28 -8.07
CA ASP A 24 -9.66 -3.38 -7.51
C ASP A 24 -8.77 -2.82 -6.38
N LEU A 25 -9.06 -3.18 -5.13
CA LEU A 25 -8.32 -2.71 -3.97
C LEU A 25 -6.87 -3.22 -3.89
N LYS A 26 -6.54 -4.31 -4.59
CA LYS A 26 -5.19 -4.84 -4.64
C LYS A 26 -4.31 -3.99 -5.56
N THR A 27 -4.83 -3.64 -6.73
CA THR A 27 -4.07 -2.89 -7.75
C THR A 27 -4.28 -1.38 -7.72
N GLY A 28 -5.35 -0.91 -7.08
CA GLY A 28 -5.72 0.51 -7.06
C GLY A 28 -6.38 1.01 -8.36
N LYS A 29 -6.63 0.11 -9.33
CA LYS A 29 -7.15 0.47 -10.65
C LYS A 29 -8.68 0.48 -10.66
N ARG A 30 -9.25 1.43 -11.40
CA ARG A 30 -10.69 1.45 -11.69
C ARG A 30 -11.06 0.23 -12.54
N GLN A 31 -12.16 -0.41 -12.22
CA GLN A 31 -12.77 -1.39 -13.10
C GLN A 31 -13.40 -0.67 -14.28
N THR A 32 -13.26 -1.23 -15.48
CA THR A 32 -13.81 -0.68 -16.72
C THR A 32 -14.81 -1.65 -17.33
N VAL A 33 -15.78 -1.10 -18.04
CA VAL A 33 -16.73 -1.85 -18.86
C VAL A 33 -16.64 -1.38 -20.30
N ARG A 34 -16.95 -2.27 -21.24
CA ARG A 34 -17.00 -1.93 -22.66
C ARG A 34 -18.40 -1.46 -23.02
N THR A 35 -18.51 -0.25 -23.57
CA THR A 35 -19.79 0.37 -23.93
C THR A 35 -19.82 0.81 -25.39
N GLY A 36 -21.02 0.82 -25.99
CA GLY A 36 -21.25 1.27 -27.36
C GLY A 36 -20.81 0.28 -28.45
N ALA A 37 -21.13 0.61 -29.70
CA ALA A 37 -20.80 -0.21 -30.87
C ALA A 37 -19.28 -0.40 -31.07
N SER A 38 -18.48 0.60 -30.69
CA SER A 38 -17.01 0.59 -30.76
C SER A 38 -16.34 -0.11 -29.58
N ARG A 39 -17.11 -0.60 -28.59
CA ARG A 39 -16.59 -1.32 -27.39
C ARG A 39 -15.50 -0.57 -26.62
N GLN A 40 -15.63 0.75 -26.49
CA GLN A 40 -14.67 1.56 -25.72
C GLN A 40 -14.73 1.22 -24.23
N GLU A 41 -13.56 1.17 -23.58
CA GLU A 41 -13.45 0.95 -22.14
C GLU A 41 -13.69 2.24 -21.37
N VAL A 42 -14.74 2.25 -20.56
CA VAL A 42 -15.11 3.37 -19.70
C VAL A 42 -15.10 2.93 -18.23
N PRO A 43 -14.76 3.82 -17.27
CA PRO A 43 -14.84 3.49 -15.85
C PRO A 43 -16.25 3.03 -15.45
N GLN A 44 -16.33 1.95 -14.68
CA GLN A 44 -17.60 1.41 -14.24
C GLN A 44 -18.08 2.16 -12.97
N PRO A 45 -19.21 2.90 -13.04
CA PRO A 45 -19.76 3.54 -11.86
C PRO A 45 -20.25 2.46 -10.89
N ARG A 46 -20.20 2.77 -9.60
CA ARG A 46 -20.75 1.89 -8.56
C ARG A 46 -22.28 1.84 -8.72
N PRO A 47 -22.89 0.67 -8.93
CA PRO A 47 -24.34 0.56 -9.05
C PRO A 47 -25.06 1.00 -7.77
N SER A 48 -26.27 1.53 -7.92
CA SER A 48 -27.10 1.90 -6.76
C SER A 48 -27.34 0.68 -5.86
N GLY A 49 -27.24 0.87 -4.55
CA GLY A 49 -27.40 -0.19 -3.55
C GLY A 49 -26.17 -1.08 -3.32
N VAL A 50 -25.12 -0.98 -4.13
CA VAL A 50 -23.86 -1.70 -3.88
C VAL A 50 -23.03 -0.93 -2.84
N PRO A 51 -22.77 -1.49 -1.65
CA PRO A 51 -22.02 -0.80 -0.62
C PRO A 51 -20.56 -0.59 -1.04
N THR A 52 -19.90 0.40 -0.43
CA THR A 52 -18.44 0.53 -0.52
C THR A 52 -17.76 -0.65 0.18
N PRO A 53 -16.57 -1.07 -0.24
CA PRO A 53 -15.83 -2.16 0.40
C PRO A 53 -15.16 -1.72 1.71
N CYS A 54 -15.77 -0.76 2.42
CA CYS A 54 -15.23 -0.16 3.62
C CYS A 54 -14.96 -1.19 4.73
N SER A 55 -15.81 -2.22 4.86
CA SER A 55 -15.66 -3.27 5.87
C SER A 55 -14.39 -4.12 5.72
N SER A 56 -13.93 -4.34 4.49
CA SER A 56 -12.70 -5.09 4.19
C SER A 56 -11.52 -4.20 3.80
N CYS A 57 -11.77 -2.92 3.55
CA CYS A 57 -10.74 -1.96 3.20
C CYS A 57 -9.90 -1.62 4.44
N PRO A 58 -8.55 -1.59 4.34
CA PRO A 58 -7.68 -1.18 5.45
C PRO A 58 -7.90 0.27 5.90
N LYS A 59 -8.51 1.12 5.05
CA LYS A 59 -8.94 2.47 5.43
C LYS A 59 -10.15 2.46 6.35
N GLN A 60 -10.99 1.43 6.31
CA GLN A 60 -12.23 1.24 7.06
C GLN A 60 -13.33 2.27 6.80
N ASN A 61 -13.04 3.56 6.91
CA ASN A 61 -13.96 4.65 6.65
C ASN A 61 -13.17 5.93 6.27
N PRO A 62 -13.83 6.96 5.70
CA PRO A 62 -13.16 8.19 5.28
C PRO A 62 -12.42 8.91 6.41
N GLN A 63 -12.98 8.94 7.62
CA GLN A 63 -12.38 9.62 8.77
C GLN A 63 -11.08 8.94 9.21
N HIS A 64 -11.05 7.61 9.19
CA HIS A 64 -9.86 6.83 9.48
C HIS A 64 -8.84 6.89 8.33
N ALA A 65 -9.29 6.97 7.07
CA ALA A 65 -8.41 7.21 5.93
C ALA A 65 -7.57 8.49 6.08
N GLU A 66 -8.17 9.59 6.55
CA GLU A 66 -7.45 10.84 6.80
C GLU A 66 -6.37 10.69 7.88
N ARG A 67 -6.63 9.90 8.94
CA ARG A 67 -5.62 9.61 9.98
C ARG A 67 -4.45 8.77 9.43
N LEU A 68 -4.72 7.92 8.43
CA LEU A 68 -3.70 7.08 7.79
C LEU A 68 -2.90 7.83 6.71
N LYS A 69 -3.39 8.99 6.26
CA LYS A 69 -2.73 9.84 5.27
C LYS A 69 -1.44 10.38 5.86
N LEU A 70 -0.35 10.25 5.11
CA LEU A 70 0.90 10.87 5.50
C LEU A 70 0.80 12.38 5.30
N THR A 71 1.20 13.15 6.32
CA THR A 71 1.47 14.57 6.14
C THR A 71 2.65 14.76 5.19
N ASP A 72 2.74 15.93 4.55
CA ASP A 72 3.85 16.23 3.63
C ASP A 72 5.21 16.09 4.30
N LYS A 73 5.31 16.45 5.59
CA LYS A 73 6.52 16.27 6.39
C LYS A 73 6.88 14.79 6.51
N ASN A 74 5.92 13.94 6.90
CA ASN A 74 6.15 12.50 7.04
C ASN A 74 6.50 11.85 5.69
N TRP A 75 5.87 12.32 4.60
CA TRP A 75 6.17 11.85 3.25
C TRP A 75 7.60 12.19 2.83
N ARG A 76 8.04 13.44 3.04
CA ARG A 76 9.42 13.85 2.77
C ARG A 76 10.43 13.09 3.62
N THR A 77 10.16 12.88 4.90
CA THR A 77 11.02 12.07 5.79
C THR A 77 11.14 10.64 5.27
N TYR A 78 10.03 10.03 4.86
CA TYR A 78 10.02 8.70 4.25
C TYR A 78 10.83 8.65 2.95
N GLN A 79 10.66 9.63 2.05
CA GLN A 79 11.43 9.72 0.81
C GLN A 79 12.93 9.86 1.08
N LEU A 80 13.32 10.71 2.05
CA LEU A 80 14.69 10.89 2.48
C LEU A 80 15.28 9.57 3.02
N TRP A 81 14.56 8.90 3.92
CA TRP A 81 14.96 7.60 4.47
C TRP A 81 15.15 6.55 3.37
N ARG A 82 14.24 6.45 2.41
CA ARG A 82 14.39 5.52 1.26
C ARG A 82 15.65 5.79 0.46
N ARG A 83 15.92 7.06 0.16
CA ARG A 83 17.13 7.47 -0.57
C ARG A 83 18.39 7.18 0.25
N ALA A 84 18.36 7.44 1.55
CA ALA A 84 19.45 7.13 2.46
C ALA A 84 19.73 5.62 2.49
N ARG A 85 18.71 4.78 2.70
CA ARG A 85 18.87 3.31 2.69
C ARG A 85 19.40 2.79 1.36
N ALA A 86 18.90 3.29 0.23
CA ALA A 86 19.35 2.90 -1.11
C ALA A 86 20.80 3.33 -1.43
N THR A 87 21.31 4.37 -0.77
CA THR A 87 22.67 4.89 -0.97
C THR A 87 23.60 4.56 0.20
N HIS A 88 23.24 3.61 1.07
CA HIS A 88 24.00 3.29 2.28
C HIS A 88 24.37 4.54 3.11
N PHE A 89 23.42 5.47 3.21
CA PHE A 89 23.51 6.76 3.90
C PHE A 89 24.54 7.75 3.33
N HIS A 90 25.12 7.49 2.15
CA HIS A 90 26.01 8.45 1.48
C HIS A 90 25.30 9.73 1.04
N CYS A 91 23.98 9.70 0.80
CA CYS A 91 23.23 10.91 0.44
C CYS A 91 22.88 11.81 1.64
N VAL A 92 23.19 11.39 2.89
CA VAL A 92 22.92 12.17 4.10
C VAL A 92 24.19 12.95 4.46
N PRO A 93 24.15 14.30 4.53
CA PRO A 93 25.28 15.10 4.96
C PRO A 93 25.78 14.70 6.35
N ASP A 94 27.10 14.74 6.58
CA ASP A 94 27.70 14.27 7.85
C ASP A 94 27.13 14.97 9.08
N ARG A 95 26.87 16.29 8.98
CA ARG A 95 26.24 17.07 10.06
C ARG A 95 24.86 16.56 10.49
N LEU A 96 24.15 15.85 9.60
CA LEU A 96 22.82 15.29 9.88
C LEU A 96 22.90 13.84 10.33
N LYS A 97 24.02 13.14 10.13
CA LYS A 97 24.16 11.74 10.58
C LYS A 97 24.11 11.61 12.10
N SER A 98 24.54 12.65 12.82
CA SER A 98 24.46 12.74 14.29
C SER A 98 23.20 13.46 14.80
N ASP A 99 22.27 13.83 13.92
CA ASP A 99 21.04 14.51 14.34
C ASP A 99 20.10 13.50 15.06
N PRO A 100 19.74 13.74 16.33
CA PRO A 100 18.96 12.78 17.11
C PRO A 100 17.52 12.63 16.60
N ILE A 101 16.94 13.66 15.98
CA ILE A 101 15.58 13.63 15.43
C ILE A 101 15.57 12.79 14.15
N LEU A 102 16.55 13.00 13.27
CA LEU A 102 16.69 12.21 12.05
C LEU A 102 16.97 10.74 12.38
N ALA A 103 17.90 10.47 13.30
CA ALA A 103 18.24 9.13 13.74
C ALA A 103 17.01 8.40 14.32
N ARG A 104 16.26 9.06 15.20
CA ARG A 104 15.01 8.52 15.76
C ARG A 104 13.99 8.22 14.64
N ASN A 105 13.72 9.18 13.76
CA ASN A 105 12.76 8.98 12.68
C ASN A 105 13.16 7.82 11.75
N PHE A 106 14.45 7.70 11.43
CA PHE A 106 14.94 6.60 10.61
C PHE A 106 14.84 5.25 11.31
N ALA A 107 15.11 5.19 12.61
CA ALA A 107 14.95 3.97 13.40
C ALA A 107 13.49 3.47 13.41
N GLU A 108 12.52 4.37 13.62
CA GLU A 108 11.09 4.04 13.58
C GLU A 108 10.66 3.51 12.21
N LEU A 109 11.16 4.14 11.13
CA LEU A 109 10.91 3.68 9.76
C LEU A 109 11.51 2.30 9.51
N ASP A 110 12.75 2.07 9.92
CA ASP A 110 13.42 0.77 9.82
C ASP A 110 12.65 -0.32 10.58
N GLN A 111 12.19 -0.04 11.79
CA GLN A 111 11.40 -0.99 12.58
C GLN A 111 10.12 -1.38 11.85
N VAL A 112 9.37 -0.40 11.32
CA VAL A 112 8.15 -0.68 10.55
C VAL A 112 8.45 -1.53 9.32
N PHE A 113 9.54 -1.25 8.59
CA PHE A 113 9.92 -2.03 7.43
C PHE A 113 10.31 -3.46 7.77
N ARG A 114 11.07 -3.67 8.85
CA ARG A 114 11.43 -5.03 9.31
C ARG A 114 10.19 -5.85 9.65
N LEU A 115 9.20 -5.25 10.32
CA LEU A 115 7.94 -5.93 10.63
C LEU A 115 7.18 -6.33 9.35
N ILE A 116 7.19 -5.47 8.33
CA ILE A 116 6.57 -5.76 7.03
C ILE A 116 7.32 -6.90 6.31
N GLU A 117 8.65 -6.84 6.25
CA GLU A 117 9.50 -7.87 5.64
C GLU A 117 9.28 -9.22 6.33
N GLN A 118 9.25 -9.26 7.67
CA GLN A 118 8.96 -10.47 8.45
C GLN A 118 7.55 -11.02 8.16
N SER A 119 6.53 -10.17 8.11
CA SER A 119 5.17 -10.59 7.80
C SER A 119 5.06 -11.19 6.40
N GLN A 120 5.79 -10.65 5.41
CA GLN A 120 5.82 -11.18 4.05
C GLN A 120 6.51 -12.55 3.99
N GLN A 121 7.62 -12.71 4.70
CA GLN A 121 8.32 -14.00 4.79
C GLN A 121 7.44 -15.10 5.38
N LEU A 122 6.71 -14.81 6.47
CA LEU A 122 5.79 -15.76 7.09
C LEU A 122 4.65 -16.17 6.13
N GLN A 123 4.09 -15.22 5.38
CA GLN A 123 3.06 -15.53 4.38
C GLN A 123 3.60 -16.45 3.27
N ILE A 124 4.82 -16.22 2.77
CA ILE A 124 5.45 -17.07 1.76
C ILE A 124 5.62 -18.49 2.29
N LEU A 125 6.10 -18.65 3.53
CA LEU A 125 6.26 -19.97 4.16
C LEU A 125 4.92 -20.69 4.35
N GLN A 126 3.87 -19.98 4.76
CA GLN A 126 2.52 -20.56 4.89
C GLN A 126 1.97 -21.04 3.56
N LEU A 127 2.13 -20.26 2.48
CA LEU A 127 1.70 -20.66 1.14
C LEU A 127 2.47 -21.88 0.62
N ALA A 128 3.77 -21.95 0.89
CA ALA A 128 4.59 -23.10 0.53
C ALA A 128 4.15 -24.39 1.26
N ALA A 129 3.70 -24.28 2.51
CA ALA A 129 3.24 -25.42 3.31
C ALA A 129 1.89 -26.01 2.86
N ILE A 130 1.05 -25.24 2.14
CA ILE A 130 -0.31 -25.65 1.77
C ILE A 130 -0.35 -26.39 0.42
N SER A 131 0.72 -26.36 -0.38
CA SER A 131 0.82 -27.15 -1.61
C SER A 131 1.53 -28.48 -1.33
N PRO A 132 0.81 -29.61 -1.13
CA PRO A 132 1.48 -30.92 -1.11
C PRO A 132 2.15 -31.15 -2.47
N PRO A 133 3.30 -31.85 -2.51
CA PRO A 133 3.90 -32.24 -3.77
C PRO A 133 2.84 -33.05 -4.54
N LYS A 134 2.48 -32.59 -5.74
CA LYS A 134 1.67 -33.38 -6.67
C LYS A 134 2.45 -34.67 -6.91
N GLY A 135 2.04 -35.74 -6.23
CA GLY A 135 2.64 -37.05 -6.38
C GLY A 135 2.65 -37.42 -7.85
N TYR A 136 3.83 -37.77 -8.36
CA TYR A 136 4.00 -38.42 -9.65
C TYR A 136 3.15 -39.70 -9.63
N VAL A 137 2.01 -39.67 -10.33
CA VAL A 137 1.29 -40.89 -10.68
C VAL A 137 2.12 -41.56 -11.77
N ARG A 138 2.60 -42.76 -11.47
CA ARG A 138 3.42 -43.60 -12.35
C ARG A 138 2.65 -44.06 -13.58
#